data_AF-A0A517SCV6-F1
#
_entry.id   AF-A0A517SCV6-F1
#
_cell.length_a   1.000
_cell.length_b   1.000
_cell.length_c   1.000
_cell.angle_alpha   90.00
_cell.angle_beta   90.00
_cell.angle_gamma   90.00
#
_symmetry.space_group_name_H-M   'P 1'
#
loop_
_entity.id
_entity.type
_entity.pdbx_description
1 polymer ?
#
loop_
_entity_poly.entity_id
_entity_poly.type
_entity_poly.pdbx_seq_one_letter_code
_entity_poly.pdbx_strand_id
1 'polypeptide(L)'
;MVICPITVKPAFRTPELRDAVEAFASNAKRAIDLATLPNMMCHVGQRIMMSRLSAHFIKYGSDHCLDTSEPEAQLLRRSAEDAAAEVADFQSIVKDVFHQRVKSPFRALNDRISPITDFVDEGIQQSYVTMMSTQIILAWTAFETLAGDLWEAAVNAHPKTLAKLEPKGGPSQGDGKALPLSVLDKHDYDIQHKMGTILRNSKRCTFTRLDDIVDAYSRSFPQPSPLSRGAMWQDADLVAACKVRNVFAHKAGRVDDDFVTALKSDPRFRQYSERDQLVLDGKLTTDLVRGLFKFAVSLIGQVDDWLVSN
;
A
#
# COMPACT_ATOMS: atom_id res chain seq x y z
N MET A 1 -11.50 -8.13 -13.19
CA MET A 1 -10.46 -7.08 -13.13
C MET A 1 -9.15 -7.80 -12.95
N VAL A 2 -8.30 -7.86 -13.98
CA VAL A 2 -6.98 -8.52 -13.85
C VAL A 2 -6.18 -7.65 -12.89
N ILE A 3 -6.12 -8.05 -11.62
CA ILE A 3 -5.13 -7.53 -10.67
C ILE A 3 -3.82 -7.89 -11.35
N CYS A 4 -3.14 -6.88 -11.90
CA CYS A 4 -1.88 -7.07 -12.59
C CYS A 4 -0.98 -7.80 -11.60
N PRO A 5 -0.57 -9.04 -11.87
CA PRO A 5 0.28 -9.75 -10.96
C PRO A 5 1.57 -8.94 -10.93
N ILE A 6 1.88 -8.36 -9.78
CA ILE A 6 3.21 -7.84 -9.50
C ILE A 6 4.13 -9.06 -9.30
N THR A 7 4.19 -9.93 -10.30
CA THR A 7 5.33 -10.81 -10.60
C THR A 7 6.12 -10.18 -11.74
N VAL A 8 6.15 -8.85 -11.79
CA VAL A 8 7.30 -8.19 -12.36
C VAL A 8 8.37 -8.40 -11.30
N LYS A 9 9.19 -9.45 -11.42
CA LYS A 9 10.58 -9.31 -10.98
C LYS A 9 11.09 -8.24 -11.92
N PRO A 10 11.20 -6.96 -11.52
CA PRO A 10 11.87 -6.02 -12.40
C PRO A 10 13.25 -6.64 -12.59
N ALA A 11 13.70 -6.78 -13.83
CA ALA A 11 15.08 -7.16 -14.06
C ALA A 11 15.96 -5.97 -13.68
N PHE A 12 15.95 -5.59 -12.40
CA PHE A 12 16.88 -4.64 -11.85
C PHE A 12 18.25 -5.32 -11.85
N ARG A 13 19.25 -4.59 -12.33
CA ARG A 13 20.58 -5.14 -12.63
C ARG A 13 21.47 -5.13 -11.38
N THR A 14 21.15 -4.25 -10.44
CA THR A 14 21.98 -3.95 -9.29
C THR A 14 21.60 -4.81 -8.08
N PRO A 15 22.47 -5.75 -7.62
CA PRO A 15 22.16 -6.67 -6.54
C PRO A 15 21.90 -5.97 -5.19
N GLU A 16 22.45 -4.78 -4.97
CA GLU A 16 22.29 -3.96 -3.77
C GLU A 16 20.84 -3.55 -3.51
N LEU A 17 20.00 -3.50 -4.56
CA LEU A 17 18.59 -3.14 -4.43
C LEU A 17 17.68 -4.35 -4.11
N ARG A 18 18.21 -5.57 -4.14
CA ARG A 18 17.39 -6.80 -4.06
C ARG A 18 16.52 -6.85 -2.82
N ASP A 19 17.11 -6.66 -1.66
CA ASP A 19 16.42 -6.82 -0.38
C ASP A 19 15.29 -5.77 -0.24
N ALA A 20 15.56 -4.52 -0.65
CA ALA A 20 14.58 -3.44 -0.63
C ALA A 20 13.38 -3.74 -1.57
N VAL A 21 13.66 -4.23 -2.79
CA VAL A 21 12.63 -4.55 -3.77
C VAL A 21 11.81 -5.78 -3.36
N GLU A 22 12.44 -6.80 -2.81
CA GLU A 22 11.75 -8.00 -2.30
C GLU A 22 10.87 -7.68 -1.09
N ALA A 23 11.37 -6.85 -0.15
CA ALA A 23 10.59 -6.37 0.99
C ALA A 23 9.37 -5.54 0.52
N PHE A 24 9.56 -4.64 -0.44
CA PHE A 24 8.47 -3.88 -1.04
C PHE A 24 7.45 -4.78 -1.73
N ALA A 25 7.89 -5.75 -2.55
CA ALA A 25 6.99 -6.69 -3.21
C ALA A 25 6.15 -7.49 -2.20
N SER A 26 6.77 -7.93 -1.10
CA SER A 26 6.07 -8.60 0.01
C SER A 26 5.01 -7.68 0.64
N ASN A 27 5.36 -6.43 0.93
CA ASN A 27 4.46 -5.47 1.57
C ASN A 27 3.32 -5.02 0.62
N ALA A 28 3.62 -4.77 -0.64
CA ALA A 28 2.65 -4.47 -1.68
C ALA A 28 1.66 -5.62 -1.87
N LYS A 29 2.15 -6.87 -1.87
CA LYS A 29 1.29 -8.06 -1.91
C LYS A 29 0.33 -8.09 -0.71
N ARG A 30 0.81 -7.85 0.52
CA ARG A 30 -0.05 -7.81 1.71
C ARG A 30 -1.14 -6.73 1.61
N ALA A 31 -0.79 -5.54 1.11
CA ALA A 31 -1.77 -4.48 0.90
C ALA A 31 -2.85 -4.89 -0.13
N ILE A 32 -2.46 -5.57 -1.21
CA ILE A 32 -3.38 -6.10 -2.23
C ILE A 32 -4.22 -7.24 -1.67
N ASP A 33 -3.64 -8.17 -0.92
CA ASP A 33 -4.35 -9.29 -0.31
C ASP A 33 -5.46 -8.76 0.62
N LEU A 34 -5.18 -7.73 1.41
CA LEU A 34 -6.19 -7.08 2.25
C LEU A 34 -7.32 -6.49 1.41
N ALA A 35 -7.01 -5.91 0.26
CA ALA A 35 -8.02 -5.37 -0.66
C ALA A 35 -8.99 -6.44 -1.20
N THR A 36 -8.54 -7.69 -1.27
CA THR A 36 -9.39 -8.81 -1.71
C THR A 36 -10.26 -9.39 -0.59
N LEU A 37 -9.95 -9.10 0.67
CA LEU A 37 -10.59 -9.73 1.83
C LEU A 37 -12.12 -9.56 1.88
N PRO A 38 -12.71 -8.37 1.66
CA PRO A 38 -14.16 -8.22 1.71
C PRO A 38 -14.88 -9.01 0.63
N ASN A 39 -14.30 -9.09 -0.57
CA ASN A 39 -14.87 -9.89 -1.65
C ASN A 39 -14.85 -11.37 -1.29
N MET A 40 -13.75 -11.84 -0.67
CA MET A 40 -13.67 -13.21 -0.15
C MET A 40 -14.73 -13.45 0.92
N MET A 41 -14.88 -12.53 1.89
CA MET A 41 -15.89 -12.63 2.94
C MET A 41 -17.32 -12.62 2.40
N CYS A 42 -17.63 -11.76 1.42
CA CYS A 42 -18.95 -11.71 0.78
C CYS A 42 -19.26 -13.02 0.04
N HIS A 43 -18.30 -13.55 -0.72
CA HIS A 43 -18.49 -14.81 -1.43
C HIS A 43 -18.68 -15.99 -0.46
N VAL A 44 -17.84 -16.09 0.58
CA VAL A 44 -17.97 -17.14 1.60
C VAL A 44 -19.28 -16.99 2.36
N GLY A 45 -19.65 -15.78 2.76
CA GLY A 45 -20.90 -15.48 3.45
C GLY A 45 -22.14 -15.82 2.61
N GLN A 46 -22.15 -15.42 1.33
CA GLN A 46 -23.22 -15.75 0.39
C GLN A 46 -23.36 -17.26 0.22
N ARG A 47 -22.26 -17.99 0.09
CA ARG A 47 -22.29 -19.47 -0.02
C ARG A 47 -22.86 -20.11 1.25
N ILE A 48 -22.37 -19.73 2.43
CA ILE A 48 -22.87 -20.24 3.70
C ILE A 48 -24.38 -19.97 3.84
N MET A 49 -24.81 -18.74 3.51
CA MET A 49 -26.22 -18.37 3.55
C MET A 49 -27.07 -19.20 2.58
N MET A 50 -26.63 -19.35 1.32
CA MET A 50 -27.34 -20.15 0.33
C MET A 50 -27.41 -21.63 0.70
N SER A 51 -26.33 -22.19 1.26
CA SER A 51 -26.32 -23.57 1.76
C SER A 51 -27.27 -23.76 2.93
N ARG A 52 -27.33 -22.80 3.87
CA ARG A 52 -28.30 -22.81 4.97
C ARG A 52 -29.74 -22.74 4.46
N LEU A 53 -30.04 -21.81 3.56
CA LEU A 53 -31.36 -21.70 2.94
C LEU A 53 -31.73 -22.98 2.20
N SER A 54 -30.82 -23.55 1.41
CA SER A 54 -31.06 -24.79 0.67
C SER A 54 -31.34 -25.97 1.61
N ALA A 55 -30.53 -26.13 2.66
CA ALA A 55 -30.74 -27.17 3.67
C ALA A 55 -32.07 -26.99 4.40
N HIS A 56 -32.46 -25.73 4.65
CA HIS A 56 -33.75 -25.38 5.22
C HIS A 56 -34.90 -25.78 4.29
N PHE A 57 -34.85 -25.40 3.00
CA PHE A 57 -35.85 -25.81 2.00
C PHE A 57 -35.98 -27.33 1.88
N ILE A 58 -34.87 -28.05 1.87
CA ILE A 58 -34.86 -29.52 1.80
C ILE A 58 -35.56 -30.13 3.03
N LYS A 59 -35.30 -29.59 4.23
CA LYS A 59 -35.85 -30.14 5.47
C LYS A 59 -37.34 -29.85 5.65
N TYR A 60 -37.80 -28.66 5.26
CA TYR A 60 -39.13 -28.18 5.61
C TYR A 60 -40.07 -27.98 4.41
N GLY A 61 -39.59 -28.19 3.18
CA GLY A 61 -40.38 -28.03 1.96
C GLY A 61 -40.79 -26.57 1.67
N SER A 62 -40.34 -25.61 2.49
CA SER A 62 -40.61 -24.17 2.36
C SER A 62 -39.58 -23.34 3.14
N ASP A 63 -39.57 -22.04 2.89
CA ASP A 63 -38.71 -21.07 3.59
C ASP A 63 -39.33 -20.74 4.96
N HIS A 64 -38.95 -21.47 6.03
CA HIS A 64 -39.36 -21.10 7.41
C HIS A 64 -38.36 -20.18 8.11
N CYS A 65 -37.68 -19.26 7.39
CA CYS A 65 -37.03 -18.12 8.06
C CYS A 65 -37.99 -17.26 8.91
N LEU A 66 -39.28 -17.61 9.01
CA LEU A 66 -40.29 -17.00 9.88
C LEU A 66 -40.79 -17.90 11.03
N ASP A 67 -40.36 -19.16 11.19
CA ASP A 67 -40.91 -20.04 12.23
C ASP A 67 -39.83 -20.71 13.09
N THR A 68 -39.63 -20.16 14.29
CA THR A 68 -38.57 -20.55 15.24
C THR A 68 -39.02 -21.71 16.14
N SER A 69 -38.76 -22.94 15.72
CA SER A 69 -38.59 -24.06 16.67
C SER A 69 -37.57 -25.10 16.16
N GLU A 70 -36.61 -25.41 17.03
CA GLU A 70 -35.40 -26.26 16.88
C GLU A 70 -35.63 -27.68 16.30
N PRO A 71 -34.61 -28.41 15.76
CA PRO A 71 -33.24 -28.58 16.31
C PRO A 71 -32.08 -28.37 15.32
N GLU A 72 -31.12 -27.54 15.72
CA GLU A 72 -30.11 -26.86 14.87
C GLU A 72 -28.75 -27.60 14.78
N ALA A 73 -28.41 -28.43 15.77
CA ALA A 73 -27.03 -28.89 15.99
C ALA A 73 -26.47 -29.88 14.95
N GLN A 74 -27.28 -30.80 14.41
CA GLN A 74 -26.80 -31.78 13.42
C GLN A 74 -26.63 -31.18 12.02
N LEU A 75 -27.45 -30.18 11.67
CA LEU A 75 -27.36 -29.45 10.42
C LEU A 75 -26.19 -28.47 10.41
N LEU A 76 -25.93 -27.80 11.56
CA LEU A 76 -24.73 -26.97 11.72
C LEU A 76 -23.43 -27.78 11.56
N ARG A 77 -23.40 -29.05 12.02
CA ARG A 77 -22.23 -29.92 11.80
C ARG A 77 -21.99 -30.25 10.33
N ARG A 78 -23.03 -30.67 9.59
CA ARG A 78 -22.90 -30.95 8.15
C ARG A 78 -22.54 -29.70 7.35
N SER A 79 -23.20 -28.58 7.66
CA SER A 79 -22.90 -27.31 7.01
C SER A 79 -21.48 -26.81 7.32
N ALA A 80 -20.92 -27.12 8.50
CA ALA A 80 -19.54 -26.80 8.85
C ALA A 80 -18.53 -27.72 8.14
N GLU A 81 -18.85 -29.01 7.96
CA GLU A 81 -18.03 -29.95 7.19
C GLU A 81 -17.99 -29.59 5.71
N ASP A 82 -19.15 -29.25 5.12
CA ASP A 82 -19.24 -28.77 3.74
C ASP A 82 -18.49 -27.44 3.57
N ALA A 83 -18.66 -26.49 4.50
CA ALA A 83 -17.92 -25.24 4.48
C ALA A 83 -16.39 -25.45 4.60
N ALA A 84 -15.95 -26.43 5.39
CA ALA A 84 -14.52 -26.74 5.53
C ALA A 84 -13.94 -27.33 4.23
N ALA A 85 -14.65 -28.24 3.57
CA ALA A 85 -14.25 -28.80 2.27
C ALA A 85 -14.20 -27.71 1.18
N GLU A 86 -15.17 -26.80 1.18
CA GLU A 86 -15.22 -25.68 0.24
C GLU A 86 -14.15 -24.61 0.49
N VAL A 87 -13.80 -24.34 1.76
CA VAL A 87 -12.66 -23.48 2.10
C VAL A 87 -11.35 -24.07 1.60
N ALA A 88 -11.18 -25.39 1.67
CA ALA A 88 -10.01 -26.07 1.13
C ALA A 88 -9.94 -25.97 -0.41
N ASP A 89 -11.07 -26.15 -1.11
CA ASP A 89 -11.15 -25.95 -2.56
C ASP A 89 -10.86 -24.49 -2.96
N PHE A 90 -11.42 -23.53 -2.23
CA PHE A 90 -11.16 -22.11 -2.49
C PHE A 90 -9.70 -21.72 -2.20
N GLN A 91 -9.07 -22.26 -1.17
CA GLN A 91 -7.63 -22.10 -0.94
C GLN A 91 -6.81 -22.60 -2.13
N SER A 92 -7.24 -23.70 -2.78
CA SER A 92 -6.64 -24.18 -4.03
C SER A 92 -6.83 -23.17 -5.18
N ILE A 93 -8.04 -22.65 -5.38
CA ILE A 93 -8.34 -21.65 -6.42
C ILE A 93 -7.55 -20.35 -6.20
N VAL A 94 -7.49 -19.86 -4.97
CA VAL A 94 -6.72 -18.67 -4.60
C VAL A 94 -5.24 -18.90 -4.90
N LYS A 95 -4.71 -20.08 -4.55
CA LYS A 95 -3.35 -20.49 -4.91
C LYS A 95 -3.17 -20.47 -6.43
N ASP A 96 -4.10 -20.99 -7.22
CA ASP A 96 -4.01 -20.99 -8.69
C ASP A 96 -4.14 -19.59 -9.33
N VAL A 97 -4.95 -18.70 -8.74
CA VAL A 97 -5.04 -17.29 -9.12
C VAL A 97 -3.71 -16.57 -8.84
N PHE A 98 -3.05 -16.87 -7.71
CA PHE A 98 -1.70 -16.38 -7.43
C PHE A 98 -0.65 -16.90 -8.43
N HIS A 99 -0.87 -18.07 -9.04
CA HIS A 99 -0.03 -18.63 -10.11
C HIS A 99 -0.47 -18.22 -11.53
N GLN A 100 -1.35 -17.21 -11.67
CA GLN A 100 -1.85 -16.67 -12.93
C GLN A 100 -2.58 -17.67 -13.86
N ARG A 101 -3.08 -18.80 -13.35
CA ARG A 101 -3.73 -19.81 -14.22
C ARG A 101 -5.19 -19.51 -14.56
N VAL A 102 -5.82 -18.52 -13.92
CA VAL A 102 -7.25 -18.21 -14.12
C VAL A 102 -7.46 -16.69 -14.27
N LYS A 103 -8.27 -16.27 -15.25
CA LYS A 103 -8.71 -14.87 -15.39
C LYS A 103 -9.69 -14.51 -14.27
N SER A 104 -9.41 -13.43 -13.54
CA SER A 104 -10.17 -13.06 -12.34
C SER A 104 -11.68 -12.85 -12.62
N PRO A 105 -12.59 -13.58 -11.94
CA PRO A 105 -14.05 -13.46 -12.13
C PRO A 105 -14.63 -12.12 -11.61
N PHE A 106 -13.80 -11.28 -10.97
CA PHE A 106 -14.20 -10.16 -10.13
C PHE A 106 -14.73 -8.90 -10.86
N ARG A 107 -14.81 -8.87 -12.20
CA ARG A 107 -15.36 -7.68 -12.91
C ARG A 107 -16.89 -7.60 -12.78
N ALA A 108 -17.57 -8.74 -12.74
CA ALA A 108 -19.03 -8.79 -12.74
C ALA A 108 -19.67 -8.48 -11.36
N LEU A 109 -18.89 -8.49 -10.28
CA LEU A 109 -19.43 -8.32 -8.92
C LEU A 109 -19.47 -6.85 -8.48
N ASN A 110 -18.46 -6.05 -8.86
CA ASN A 110 -18.39 -4.63 -8.47
C ASN A 110 -19.57 -3.82 -9.05
N ASP A 111 -20.01 -4.16 -10.26
CA ASP A 111 -21.16 -3.51 -10.91
C ASP A 111 -22.51 -3.96 -10.30
N ARG A 112 -22.54 -5.01 -9.46
CA ARG A 112 -23.76 -5.60 -8.88
C ARG A 112 -24.03 -5.19 -7.43
N ILE A 113 -23.06 -4.59 -6.73
CA ILE A 113 -23.22 -4.20 -5.30
C ILE A 113 -23.90 -2.82 -5.16
N SER A 114 -23.97 -2.02 -6.23
CA SER A 114 -24.53 -0.66 -6.19
C SER A 114 -25.98 -0.53 -5.68
N PRO A 115 -26.90 -1.51 -5.83
CA PRO A 115 -28.25 -1.39 -5.28
C PRO A 115 -28.37 -1.78 -3.80
N ILE A 116 -27.32 -2.35 -3.20
CA ILE A 116 -27.38 -2.84 -1.81
C ILE A 116 -27.23 -1.68 -0.82
N THR A 117 -26.63 -0.55 -1.22
CA THR A 117 -26.26 0.57 -0.34
C THR A 117 -27.42 1.18 0.45
N ASP A 118 -28.66 1.12 -0.05
CA ASP A 118 -29.84 1.65 0.65
C ASP A 118 -30.27 0.79 1.86
N PHE A 119 -29.73 -0.43 1.97
CA PHE A 119 -29.97 -1.37 3.09
C PHE A 119 -28.73 -1.61 3.95
N VAL A 120 -27.64 -0.89 3.68
CA VAL A 120 -26.37 -1.07 4.40
C VAL A 120 -26.43 -0.29 5.71
N ASP A 121 -26.41 -1.03 6.81
CA ASP A 121 -26.25 -0.49 8.16
C ASP A 121 -25.04 0.48 8.22
N GLU A 122 -25.15 1.57 8.98
CA GLU A 122 -24.11 2.59 9.13
C GLU A 122 -22.75 1.95 9.54
N GLY A 123 -22.80 0.89 10.35
CA GLY A 123 -21.63 0.13 10.76
C GLY A 123 -20.91 -0.57 9.60
N ILE A 124 -21.64 -1.07 8.61
CA ILE A 124 -21.05 -1.70 7.42
C ILE A 124 -20.39 -0.65 6.52
N GLN A 125 -21.04 0.51 6.33
CA GLN A 125 -20.45 1.60 5.55
C GLN A 125 -19.15 2.09 6.19
N GLN A 126 -19.15 2.30 7.51
CA GLN A 126 -17.94 2.71 8.24
C GLN A 126 -16.84 1.65 8.16
N SER A 127 -17.20 0.36 8.23
CA SER A 127 -16.26 -0.75 8.06
C SER A 127 -15.64 -0.75 6.66
N TYR A 128 -16.45 -0.48 5.62
CA TYR A 128 -16.00 -0.42 4.24
C TYR A 128 -15.01 0.73 4.01
N VAL A 129 -15.31 1.93 4.52
CA VAL A 129 -14.41 3.09 4.46
C VAL A 129 -13.11 2.80 5.22
N THR A 130 -13.21 2.26 6.44
CA THR A 130 -12.03 1.92 7.27
C THR A 130 -11.11 0.94 6.55
N MET A 131 -11.68 -0.06 5.88
CA MET A 131 -10.95 -1.08 5.17
C MET A 131 -10.26 -0.53 3.91
N MET A 132 -10.93 0.34 3.14
CA MET A 132 -10.31 1.03 1.99
C MET A 132 -9.23 2.03 2.42
N SER A 133 -9.46 2.82 3.47
CA SER A 133 -8.43 3.72 4.00
C SER A 133 -7.20 2.94 4.50
N THR A 134 -7.42 1.78 5.12
CA THR A 134 -6.33 0.90 5.57
C THR A 134 -5.47 0.43 4.39
N GLN A 135 -6.06 0.12 3.24
CA GLN A 135 -5.30 -0.24 2.04
C GLN A 135 -4.38 0.89 1.58
N ILE A 136 -4.88 2.13 1.54
CA ILE A 136 -4.08 3.30 1.14
C ILE A 136 -2.95 3.54 2.15
N ILE A 137 -3.23 3.43 3.46
CA ILE A 137 -2.23 3.55 4.52
C ILE A 137 -1.14 2.49 4.35
N LEU A 138 -1.49 1.21 4.17
CA LEU A 138 -0.52 0.13 3.98
C LEU A 138 0.29 0.29 2.70
N ALA A 139 -0.34 0.70 1.59
CA ALA A 139 0.35 0.96 0.34
C ALA A 139 1.35 2.12 0.48
N TRP A 140 0.95 3.19 1.17
CA TRP A 140 1.82 4.32 1.48
C TRP A 140 2.99 3.92 2.39
N THR A 141 2.74 3.18 3.47
CA THR A 141 3.80 2.68 4.35
C THR A 141 4.78 1.78 3.60
N ALA A 142 4.29 0.91 2.72
CA ALA A 142 5.15 0.09 1.86
C ALA A 142 6.06 0.96 0.97
N PHE A 143 5.51 2.04 0.40
CA PHE A 143 6.27 3.00 -0.39
C PHE A 143 7.30 3.79 0.44
N GLU A 144 6.93 4.28 1.63
CA GLU A 144 7.84 4.99 2.54
C GLU A 144 9.05 4.13 2.91
N THR A 145 8.80 2.86 3.24
CA THR A 145 9.86 1.89 3.53
C THR A 145 10.74 1.68 2.29
N LEU A 146 10.14 1.41 1.12
CA LEU A 146 10.89 1.25 -0.13
C LEU A 146 11.78 2.45 -0.43
N ALA A 147 11.25 3.68 -0.36
CA ALA A 147 12.01 4.88 -0.67
C ALA A 147 13.22 5.05 0.27
N GLY A 148 13.04 4.78 1.57
CA GLY A 148 14.14 4.79 2.53
C GLY A 148 15.19 3.72 2.25
N ASP A 149 14.75 2.50 1.96
CA ASP A 149 15.65 1.35 1.75
C ASP A 149 16.42 1.47 0.43
N LEU A 150 15.78 1.93 -0.65
CA LEU A 150 16.44 2.22 -1.93
C LEU A 150 17.49 3.32 -1.78
N TRP A 151 17.14 4.41 -1.09
CA TRP A 151 18.09 5.49 -0.83
C TRP A 151 19.28 5.02 -0.01
N GLU A 152 19.03 4.25 1.05
CA GLU A 152 20.07 3.71 1.91
C GLU A 152 21.00 2.76 1.15
N ALA A 153 20.43 1.84 0.37
CA ALA A 153 21.19 0.91 -0.47
C ALA A 153 22.07 1.65 -1.48
N ALA A 154 21.52 2.65 -2.17
CA ALA A 154 22.27 3.45 -3.13
C ALA A 154 23.42 4.22 -2.47
N VAL A 155 23.17 4.88 -1.34
CA VAL A 155 24.22 5.63 -0.60
C VAL A 155 25.30 4.70 -0.06
N ASN A 156 24.94 3.51 0.41
CA ASN A 156 25.90 2.50 0.87
C ASN A 156 26.75 1.93 -0.28
N ALA A 157 26.20 1.85 -1.49
CA ALA A 157 26.94 1.43 -2.68
C ALA A 157 27.93 2.53 -3.16
N HIS A 158 27.51 3.81 -3.16
CA HIS A 158 28.34 4.93 -3.62
C HIS A 158 28.49 6.04 -2.57
N PRO A 159 29.11 5.75 -1.41
CA PRO A 159 29.18 6.67 -0.28
C PRO A 159 29.95 7.96 -0.61
N LYS A 160 31.00 7.87 -1.44
CA LYS A 160 31.84 9.02 -1.81
C LYS A 160 31.08 10.08 -2.61
N THR A 161 30.05 9.66 -3.33
CA THR A 161 29.25 10.54 -4.19
C THR A 161 27.97 10.94 -3.48
N LEU A 162 27.19 9.96 -3.00
CA LEU A 162 25.83 10.20 -2.51
C LEU A 162 25.73 10.60 -1.03
N ALA A 163 26.77 10.36 -0.22
CA ALA A 163 26.77 10.77 1.19
C ALA A 163 27.20 12.23 1.40
N LYS A 164 27.62 12.93 0.34
CA LYS A 164 27.97 14.36 0.34
C LYS A 164 26.71 15.23 0.39
N LEU A 165 25.93 15.07 1.46
CA LEU A 165 24.72 15.86 1.66
C LEU A 165 25.08 17.33 1.77
N GLU A 166 24.65 18.15 0.82
CA GLU A 166 24.75 19.59 0.98
C GLU A 166 23.86 20.04 2.16
N PRO A 167 24.31 21.01 2.97
CA PRO A 167 23.47 21.58 4.02
C PRO A 167 22.27 22.32 3.40
N LYS A 168 21.09 22.14 4.01
CA LYS A 168 19.91 22.96 3.73
C LYS A 168 20.24 24.41 4.14
N GLY A 169 20.36 25.33 3.18
CA GLY A 169 20.50 26.77 3.46
C GLY A 169 21.88 27.39 3.23
N GLY A 170 22.77 26.78 2.45
CA GLY A 170 24.08 27.35 2.12
C GLY A 170 25.18 26.98 3.12
N PRO A 171 26.41 27.52 2.97
CA PRO A 171 27.55 27.18 3.80
C PRO A 171 27.39 27.75 5.21
N SER A 172 26.63 27.06 6.06
CA SER A 172 26.60 27.32 7.50
C SER A 172 28.01 27.06 8.06
N GLN A 173 28.68 28.12 8.46
CA GLN A 173 29.98 28.09 9.14
C GLN A 173 29.90 27.20 10.39
N GLY A 174 30.84 26.27 10.53
CA GLY A 174 31.38 25.91 11.85
C GLY A 174 31.03 24.54 12.39
N ASP A 175 29.77 24.09 12.32
CA ASP A 175 29.41 22.76 12.85
C ASP A 175 29.68 21.69 11.78
N GLY A 176 30.99 21.44 11.59
CA GLY A 176 31.46 20.24 10.91
C GLY A 176 30.68 19.06 11.43
N LYS A 177 30.06 18.32 10.51
CA LYS A 177 29.17 17.19 10.75
C LYS A 177 29.90 16.03 11.44
N ALA A 178 30.38 16.25 12.66
CA ALA A 178 31.07 15.27 13.45
C ALA A 178 30.15 14.06 13.59
N LEU A 179 30.66 12.90 13.22
CA LEU A 179 30.00 11.64 13.49
C LEU A 179 30.34 11.28 14.93
N PRO A 180 29.36 11.10 15.83
CA PRO A 180 29.65 10.71 17.21
C PRO A 180 30.48 9.43 17.23
N LEU A 181 31.51 9.36 18.09
CA LEU A 181 32.38 8.18 18.19
C LEU A 181 31.58 6.89 18.49
N SER A 182 30.48 7.01 19.23
CA SER A 182 29.55 5.91 19.52
C SER A 182 28.85 5.33 18.28
N VAL A 183 28.75 6.08 17.18
CA VAL A 183 28.22 5.58 15.91
C VAL A 183 29.30 4.82 15.13
N LEU A 184 30.56 5.27 15.20
CA LEU A 184 31.70 4.55 14.62
C LEU A 184 31.92 3.21 15.33
N ASP A 185 31.84 3.22 16.67
CA ASP A 185 32.00 2.04 17.51
C ASP A 185 30.96 0.95 17.19
N LYS A 186 29.70 1.32 16.94
CA LYS A 186 28.63 0.39 16.50
C LYS A 186 28.89 -0.33 15.18
N HIS A 187 29.84 0.15 14.39
CA HIS A 187 30.19 -0.39 13.08
C HIS A 187 31.66 -0.84 13.04
N ASP A 188 32.28 -1.11 14.20
CA ASP A 188 33.68 -1.53 14.31
C ASP A 188 34.65 -0.60 13.54
N TYR A 189 34.29 0.69 13.47
CA TYR A 189 35.00 1.73 12.72
C TYR A 189 35.05 1.50 11.19
N ASP A 190 34.35 0.49 10.65
CA ASP A 190 34.14 0.29 9.20
C ASP A 190 32.83 0.94 8.73
N ILE A 191 32.97 2.09 8.10
CA ILE A 191 31.85 2.86 7.56
C ILE A 191 31.75 2.79 6.02
N GLN A 192 32.61 2.01 5.36
CA GLN A 192 32.75 2.06 3.90
C GLN A 192 31.42 1.77 3.18
N HIS A 193 30.60 0.86 3.73
CA HIS A 193 29.31 0.48 3.14
C HIS A 193 28.14 0.73 4.08
N LYS A 194 28.28 1.71 4.99
CA LYS A 194 27.30 2.00 6.05
C LYS A 194 26.87 3.47 6.09
N MET A 195 27.32 4.31 5.15
CA MET A 195 27.01 5.74 5.20
C MET A 195 25.51 6.05 5.07
N GLY A 196 24.78 5.36 4.20
CA GLY A 196 23.32 5.47 4.12
C GLY A 196 22.66 5.07 5.44
N THR A 197 23.08 3.94 6.00
CA THR A 197 22.58 3.42 7.29
C THR A 197 22.82 4.41 8.42
N ILE A 198 24.03 4.96 8.51
CA ILE A 198 24.43 5.96 9.50
C ILE A 198 23.60 7.25 9.36
N LEU A 199 23.41 7.75 8.13
CA LEU A 199 22.66 8.97 7.87
C LEU A 199 21.16 8.82 8.19
N ARG A 200 20.58 7.65 7.91
CA ARG A 200 19.20 7.31 8.26
C ARG A 200 19.03 7.18 9.78
N ASN A 201 19.89 6.40 10.44
CA ASN A 201 19.80 6.14 11.89
C ASN A 201 20.07 7.39 12.74
N SER A 202 20.92 8.29 12.25
CA SER A 202 21.18 9.59 12.90
C SER A 202 20.07 10.63 12.67
N LYS A 203 18.97 10.26 11.98
CA LYS A 203 17.86 11.14 11.60
C LYS A 203 18.29 12.36 10.77
N ARG A 204 19.42 12.26 10.05
CA ARG A 204 19.86 13.31 9.12
C ARG A 204 19.07 13.29 7.80
N CYS A 205 18.52 12.12 7.47
CA CYS A 205 17.54 11.91 6.41
C CYS A 205 16.37 11.09 7.01
N THR A 206 15.16 11.62 6.93
CA THR A 206 13.92 10.95 7.37
C THR A 206 13.07 10.58 6.16
N PHE A 207 12.28 9.53 6.29
CA PHE A 207 11.42 9.01 5.20
C PHE A 207 9.95 8.89 5.66
N THR A 208 9.55 9.73 6.62
CA THR A 208 8.21 9.72 7.25
C THR A 208 7.22 10.69 6.61
N ARG A 209 7.73 11.64 5.82
CA ARG A 209 6.97 12.64 5.09
C ARG A 209 7.49 12.69 3.66
N LEU A 210 6.59 12.93 2.69
CA LEU A 210 6.99 13.06 1.30
C LEU A 210 8.08 14.12 1.12
N ASP A 211 7.93 15.31 1.73
CA ASP A 211 8.93 16.39 1.65
C ASP A 211 10.34 15.94 2.10
N ASP A 212 10.41 15.10 3.14
CA ASP A 212 11.69 14.61 3.66
C ASP A 212 12.31 13.57 2.71
N ILE A 213 11.48 12.73 2.08
CA ILE A 213 11.91 11.79 1.04
C ILE A 213 12.49 12.58 -0.15
N VAL A 214 11.74 13.57 -0.65
CA VAL A 214 12.18 14.42 -1.77
C VAL A 214 13.49 15.13 -1.44
N ASP A 215 13.61 15.67 -0.22
CA ASP A 215 14.84 16.33 0.24
C ASP A 215 16.03 15.36 0.30
N ALA A 216 15.84 14.17 0.87
CA ALA A 216 16.89 13.16 0.98
C ALA A 216 17.43 12.75 -0.40
N TYR A 217 16.53 12.51 -1.37
CA TYR A 217 16.93 12.19 -2.74
C TYR A 217 17.59 13.38 -3.45
N SER A 218 17.05 14.60 -3.28
CA SER A 218 17.59 15.81 -3.91
C SER A 218 19.00 16.17 -3.43
N ARG A 219 19.31 15.87 -2.16
CA ARG A 219 20.62 16.15 -1.55
C ARG A 219 21.66 15.07 -1.79
N SER A 220 21.24 13.85 -2.11
CA SER A 220 22.16 12.73 -2.38
C SER A 220 22.49 12.59 -3.85
N PHE A 221 21.50 12.67 -4.75
CA PHE A 221 21.73 12.39 -6.17
C PHE A 221 22.19 13.65 -6.92
N PRO A 222 23.30 13.59 -7.68
CA PRO A 222 23.81 14.76 -8.39
C PRO A 222 22.84 15.23 -9.48
N GLN A 223 22.81 16.53 -9.74
CA GLN A 223 22.15 17.07 -10.93
C GLN A 223 22.97 16.71 -12.18
N PRO A 224 22.33 16.38 -13.32
CA PRO A 224 20.90 16.54 -13.59
C PRO A 224 20.04 15.26 -13.46
N SER A 225 20.21 14.46 -12.40
CA SER A 225 19.43 13.21 -12.19
C SER A 225 17.92 13.46 -12.02
N PRO A 226 17.03 12.65 -12.62
CA PRO A 226 15.59 12.69 -12.35
C PRO A 226 15.25 12.57 -10.85
N LEU A 227 16.06 11.80 -10.11
CA LEU A 227 15.89 11.56 -8.67
C LEU A 227 16.06 12.84 -7.84
N SER A 228 16.90 13.77 -8.30
CA SER A 228 17.13 15.06 -7.63
C SER A 228 16.28 16.19 -8.18
N ARG A 229 15.46 15.95 -9.21
CA ARG A 229 14.52 16.93 -9.72
C ARG A 229 13.18 16.80 -9.02
N GLY A 230 12.65 17.92 -8.53
CA GLY A 230 11.32 17.98 -7.92
C GLY A 230 10.19 17.51 -8.85
N ALA A 231 10.36 17.59 -10.18
CA ALA A 231 9.32 17.22 -11.14
C ALA A 231 8.89 15.74 -11.07
N MET A 232 9.81 14.81 -10.80
CA MET A 232 9.46 13.40 -10.63
C MET A 232 8.51 13.22 -9.44
N TRP A 233 8.78 13.94 -8.34
CA TRP A 233 8.02 13.87 -7.10
C TRP A 233 6.70 14.64 -7.12
N GLN A 234 6.39 15.34 -8.23
CA GLN A 234 5.11 15.99 -8.47
C GLN A 234 4.10 15.06 -9.18
N ASP A 235 4.35 13.75 -9.20
CA ASP A 235 3.39 12.77 -9.71
C ASP A 235 2.04 12.91 -8.97
N ALA A 236 0.97 13.09 -9.74
CA ALA A 236 -0.34 13.41 -9.19
C ALA A 236 -0.90 12.30 -8.29
N ASP A 237 -0.61 11.03 -8.62
CA ASP A 237 -1.08 9.90 -7.82
C ASP A 237 -0.27 9.73 -6.54
N LEU A 238 1.04 9.98 -6.58
CA LEU A 238 1.89 10.03 -5.39
C LEU A 238 1.40 11.10 -4.40
N VAL A 239 1.20 12.33 -4.88
CA VAL A 239 0.74 13.45 -4.06
C VAL A 239 -0.65 13.18 -3.49
N ALA A 240 -1.58 12.70 -4.33
CA ALA A 240 -2.92 12.33 -3.89
C ALA A 240 -2.90 11.23 -2.81
N ALA A 241 -2.13 10.15 -3.02
CA ALA A 241 -2.00 9.08 -2.04
C ALA A 241 -1.45 9.58 -0.69
N CYS A 242 -0.43 10.46 -0.73
CA CYS A 242 0.13 11.09 0.48
C CYS A 242 -0.92 11.87 1.26
N LYS A 243 -1.68 12.73 0.57
CA LYS A 243 -2.68 13.62 1.20
C LYS A 243 -3.87 12.82 1.73
N VAL A 244 -4.36 11.84 0.97
CA VAL A 244 -5.42 10.92 1.43
C VAL A 244 -4.98 10.13 2.66
N ARG A 245 -3.75 9.57 2.66
CA ARG A 245 -3.18 8.89 3.83
C ARG A 245 -3.14 9.80 5.05
N ASN A 246 -2.70 11.05 4.89
CA ASN A 246 -2.62 12.00 6.00
C ASN A 246 -4.00 12.31 6.61
N VAL A 247 -5.01 12.49 5.76
CA VAL A 247 -6.41 12.72 6.20
C VAL A 247 -6.93 11.54 7.02
N PHE A 248 -6.71 10.31 6.60
CA PHE A 248 -7.16 9.14 7.37
C PHE A 248 -6.31 8.86 8.61
N ALA A 249 -4.99 8.95 8.51
CA ALA A 249 -4.07 8.65 9.61
C ALA A 249 -4.11 9.69 10.74
N HIS A 250 -4.40 10.95 10.42
CA HIS A 250 -4.26 12.06 11.39
C HIS A 250 -5.53 12.90 11.58
N LYS A 251 -6.52 12.81 10.68
CA LYS A 251 -7.72 13.67 10.70
C LYS A 251 -9.03 12.88 10.72
N ALA A 252 -8.98 11.57 10.98
CA ALA A 252 -10.17 10.70 11.01
C ALA A 252 -11.04 10.78 9.75
N GLY A 253 -10.42 11.01 8.59
CA GLY A 253 -11.14 11.14 7.32
C GLY A 253 -11.69 12.54 7.03
N ARG A 254 -11.46 13.53 7.91
CA ARG A 254 -11.89 14.93 7.68
C ARG A 254 -10.84 15.69 6.88
N VAL A 255 -11.26 16.29 5.77
CA VAL A 255 -10.42 17.09 4.88
C VAL A 255 -9.95 18.37 5.58
N ASP A 256 -8.67 18.73 5.41
CA ASP A 256 -8.08 19.98 5.89
C ASP A 256 -7.64 20.91 4.74
N ASP A 257 -7.24 22.14 5.06
CA ASP A 257 -6.83 23.14 4.07
C ASP A 257 -5.60 22.70 3.24
N ASP A 258 -4.67 21.96 3.85
CA ASP A 258 -3.51 21.40 3.15
C ASP A 258 -3.93 20.39 2.08
N PHE A 259 -4.91 19.53 2.39
CA PHE A 259 -5.50 18.62 1.40
C PHE A 259 -6.19 19.38 0.25
N VAL A 260 -7.06 20.34 0.57
CA VAL A 260 -7.82 21.11 -0.45
C VAL A 260 -6.86 21.87 -1.35
N THR A 261 -5.87 22.53 -0.77
CA THR A 261 -4.88 23.32 -1.51
C THR A 261 -4.03 22.42 -2.41
N ALA A 262 -3.52 21.31 -1.88
CA ALA A 262 -2.66 20.41 -2.64
C ALA A 262 -3.39 19.69 -3.80
N LEU A 263 -4.68 19.39 -3.64
CA LEU A 263 -5.45 18.58 -4.61
C LEU A 263 -6.51 19.37 -5.38
N LYS A 264 -6.50 20.71 -5.31
CA LYS A 264 -7.47 21.58 -5.99
C LYS A 264 -7.57 21.33 -7.51
N SER A 265 -6.44 21.00 -8.15
CA SER A 265 -6.39 20.72 -9.59
C SER A 265 -6.86 19.31 -9.94
N ASP A 266 -6.87 18.37 -8.99
CA ASP A 266 -7.22 16.99 -9.23
C ASP A 266 -8.75 16.83 -9.34
N PRO A 267 -9.29 16.38 -10.49
CA PRO A 267 -10.72 16.25 -10.68
C PRO A 267 -11.37 15.25 -9.72
N ARG A 268 -10.61 14.30 -9.15
CA ARG A 268 -11.12 13.32 -8.18
C ARG A 268 -11.50 13.95 -6.84
N PHE A 269 -10.90 15.10 -6.50
CA PHE A 269 -11.01 15.71 -5.18
C PHE A 269 -11.57 17.13 -5.18
N ARG A 270 -11.77 17.73 -6.36
CA ARG A 270 -12.26 19.11 -6.53
C ARG A 270 -13.57 19.42 -5.80
N GLN A 271 -14.39 18.40 -5.55
CA GLN A 271 -15.69 18.53 -4.88
C GLN A 271 -15.60 18.73 -3.36
N TYR A 272 -14.45 18.43 -2.74
CA TYR A 272 -14.28 18.52 -1.28
C TYR A 272 -13.89 19.92 -0.84
N SER A 273 -14.52 20.38 0.24
CA SER A 273 -14.20 21.57 1.01
C SER A 273 -13.58 21.22 2.36
N GLU A 274 -13.01 22.20 3.06
CA GLU A 274 -12.46 21.99 4.40
C GLU A 274 -13.55 21.41 5.33
N ARG A 275 -13.17 20.44 6.16
CA ARG A 275 -14.01 19.70 7.13
C ARG A 275 -14.99 18.68 6.53
N ASP A 276 -15.07 18.58 5.21
CA ASP A 276 -15.84 17.50 4.56
C ASP A 276 -15.29 16.13 4.97
N GLN A 277 -16.19 15.15 5.04
CA GLN A 277 -15.79 13.76 5.21
C GLN A 277 -15.34 13.21 3.86
N LEU A 278 -14.08 12.78 3.76
CA LEU A 278 -13.56 12.14 2.56
C LEU A 278 -14.21 10.76 2.39
N VAL A 279 -14.97 10.61 1.31
CA VAL A 279 -15.59 9.32 0.95
C VAL A 279 -14.66 8.58 0.00
N LEU A 280 -14.31 7.35 0.37
CA LEU A 280 -13.59 6.43 -0.51
C LEU A 280 -14.57 5.46 -1.15
N ASP A 281 -14.39 5.23 -2.45
CA ASP A 281 -14.99 4.11 -3.15
C ASP A 281 -13.90 3.16 -3.66
N GLY A 282 -14.33 1.99 -4.15
CA GLY A 282 -13.40 0.97 -4.64
C GLY A 282 -12.58 1.43 -5.85
N LYS A 283 -13.12 2.32 -6.70
CA LYS A 283 -12.43 2.82 -7.90
C LYS A 283 -11.34 3.80 -7.50
N LEU A 284 -11.66 4.82 -6.71
CA LEU A 284 -10.72 5.82 -6.21
C LEU A 284 -9.58 5.16 -5.43
N THR A 285 -9.90 4.23 -4.53
CA THR A 285 -8.91 3.47 -3.76
C THR A 285 -7.98 2.68 -4.68
N THR A 286 -8.54 1.98 -5.68
CA THR A 286 -7.74 1.22 -6.67
C THR A 286 -6.84 2.12 -7.49
N ASP A 287 -7.35 3.26 -7.95
CA ASP A 287 -6.59 4.21 -8.76
C ASP A 287 -5.41 4.79 -7.98
N LEU A 288 -5.62 5.19 -6.72
CA LEU A 288 -4.57 5.72 -5.84
C LEU A 288 -3.49 4.68 -5.54
N VAL A 289 -3.88 3.46 -5.13
CA VAL A 289 -2.93 2.38 -4.82
C VAL A 289 -2.13 1.99 -6.06
N ARG A 290 -2.79 1.88 -7.22
CA ARG A 290 -2.13 1.56 -8.49
C ARG A 290 -1.15 2.65 -8.91
N GLY A 291 -1.57 3.92 -8.84
CA GLY A 291 -0.72 5.05 -9.19
C GLY A 291 0.53 5.12 -8.30
N LEU A 292 0.36 4.95 -7.00
CA LEU A 292 1.47 4.88 -6.04
C LEU A 292 2.44 3.72 -6.36
N PHE A 293 1.94 2.52 -6.63
CA PHE A 293 2.81 1.39 -6.98
C PHE A 293 3.49 1.56 -8.35
N LYS A 294 2.82 2.19 -9.31
CA LYS A 294 3.45 2.57 -10.58
C LYS A 294 4.61 3.55 -10.34
N PHE A 295 4.41 4.55 -9.49
CA PHE A 295 5.47 5.47 -9.09
C PHE A 295 6.63 4.75 -8.40
N ALA A 296 6.33 3.84 -7.47
CA ALA A 296 7.34 3.02 -6.78
C ALA A 296 8.21 2.20 -7.75
N VAL A 297 7.60 1.55 -8.75
CA VAL A 297 8.33 0.83 -9.80
C VAL A 297 9.21 1.77 -10.63
N SER A 298 8.71 2.97 -10.96
CA SER A 298 9.52 3.99 -11.62
C SER A 298 10.71 4.42 -10.76
N LEU A 299 10.51 4.60 -9.45
CA LEU A 299 11.58 4.95 -8.52
C LEU A 299 12.67 3.86 -8.45
N ILE A 300 12.27 2.59 -8.37
CA ILE A 300 13.20 1.45 -8.44
C ILE A 300 14.04 1.52 -9.71
N GLY A 301 13.39 1.71 -10.87
CA GLY A 301 14.07 1.78 -12.16
C GLY A 301 15.09 2.93 -12.23
N GLN A 302 14.72 4.12 -11.76
CA GLN A 302 15.60 5.29 -11.75
C GLN A 302 16.81 5.12 -10.82
N VAL A 303 16.64 4.48 -9.66
CA VAL A 303 17.75 4.19 -8.75
C VAL A 303 18.67 3.10 -9.35
N ASP A 304 18.10 2.05 -9.94
CA ASP A 304 18.87 0.99 -10.63
C ASP A 304 19.68 1.58 -11.80
N ASP A 305 19.05 2.39 -12.66
CA ASP A 305 19.71 3.06 -13.78
C ASP A 305 20.88 3.94 -13.31
N TRP A 306 20.71 4.66 -12.20
CA TRP A 306 21.77 5.48 -11.65
C TRP A 306 22.95 4.63 -11.14
N LEU A 307 22.67 3.54 -10.42
CA LEU A 307 23.70 2.65 -9.88
C LEU A 307 24.46 1.88 -10.97
N VAL A 308 23.80 1.51 -12.06
CA VAL A 308 24.48 0.87 -13.20
C VAL A 308 25.41 1.83 -13.94
N SER A 309 25.09 3.12 -13.91
CA SER A 309 25.82 4.15 -14.67
C SER A 309 27.00 4.75 -13.91
N ASN A 310 27.21 4.43 -12.63
CA ASN A 310 28.21 5.04 -11.74
C ASN A 310 28.96 4.00 -10.90
#